data_AF-A0A7Y6Y6J6-F1
#
_entry.id   AF-A0A7Y6Y6J6-F1
#
_cell.length_a   1.000
_cell.length_b   1.000
_cell.length_c   1.000
_cell.angle_alpha   90.00
_cell.angle_beta   90.00
_cell.angle_gamma   90.00
#
_symmetry.space_group_name_H-M   'P 1'
#
loop_
_entity.id
_entity.type
_entity.pdbx_description
1 polymer ?
#
loop_
_entity_poly.entity_id
_entity_poly.type
_entity_poly.pdbx_seq_one_letter_code
_entity_poly.pdbx_strand_id
1 'polypeptide(L)'
;MNNLPFSSIGPYSDSFTSTTVLSRMIEGIGFRFYWATEGLRQIDLDYKPCEDGRSSYENIEHISMLTDAISDAFEGRIYDFSNQKSGFEDYRKNTLNNLDAIFKALKENSDLSKVSVRLNMNGEEVVTPFWNLINGPFSDIIYHTGQVVAFRRISGNPINPGVNVFLGQVMS
;
A
#
# COMPACT_ATOMS: atom_id res chain seq x y z
N MET A 1 -7.34 20.74 -4.35
CA MET A 1 -7.31 19.26 -4.25
C MET A 1 -5.85 18.85 -4.20
N ASN A 2 -5.39 18.30 -3.08
CA ASN A 2 -4.01 17.81 -3.00
C ASN A 2 -3.92 16.56 -3.88
N ASN A 3 -3.13 16.61 -4.96
CA ASN A 3 -2.89 15.45 -5.81
C ASN A 3 -2.10 14.41 -5.00
N LEU A 4 -2.79 13.35 -4.55
CA LEU A 4 -2.14 12.20 -3.94
C LEU A 4 -1.30 11.47 -5.01
N PRO A 5 -0.17 10.84 -4.63
CA PRO A 5 0.71 10.16 -5.57
C PRO A 5 0.04 8.91 -6.17
N PHE A 6 0.64 8.39 -7.25
CA PHE A 6 0.25 7.15 -7.93
C PHE A 6 -1.11 7.15 -8.67
N SER A 7 -1.69 8.30 -8.99
CA SER A 7 -2.82 8.36 -9.94
C SER A 7 -2.43 7.88 -11.36
N SER A 8 -1.13 7.89 -11.68
CA SER A 8 -0.49 7.31 -12.86
C SER A 8 0.91 6.81 -12.53
N ILE A 9 1.45 5.94 -13.38
CA ILE A 9 2.83 5.42 -13.28
C ILE A 9 3.67 6.03 -14.41
N GLY A 10 4.88 6.48 -14.06
CA GLY A 10 5.83 7.08 -14.99
C GLY A 10 6.55 6.07 -15.90
N PRO A 11 7.48 6.55 -16.75
CA PRO A 11 8.32 5.68 -17.57
C PRO A 11 9.13 4.70 -16.70
N TYR A 12 9.46 3.55 -17.27
CA TYR A 12 10.30 2.53 -16.63
C TYR A 12 11.78 2.90 -16.71
N SER A 13 12.58 2.31 -15.81
CA SER A 13 14.04 2.39 -15.87
C SER A 13 14.58 1.57 -17.05
N ASP A 14 15.63 2.06 -17.71
CA ASP A 14 16.38 1.30 -18.72
C ASP A 14 17.28 0.22 -18.10
N SER A 15 17.53 0.30 -16.78
CA SER A 15 18.33 -0.65 -16.03
C SER A 15 17.48 -1.59 -15.17
N PHE A 16 17.83 -2.87 -15.19
CA PHE A 16 17.13 -3.93 -14.46
C PHE A 16 17.95 -4.39 -13.25
N THR A 17 17.63 -3.85 -12.08
CA THR A 17 18.27 -4.16 -10.79
C THR A 17 17.20 -4.52 -9.76
N SER A 18 17.60 -5.09 -8.62
CA SER A 18 16.67 -5.36 -7.50
C SER A 18 15.89 -4.09 -7.11
N THR A 19 16.58 -2.94 -7.06
CA THR A 19 15.99 -1.64 -6.75
C THR A 19 14.99 -1.18 -7.81
N THR A 20 15.30 -1.28 -9.10
CA THR A 20 14.38 -0.82 -10.16
C THR A 20 13.17 -1.73 -10.29
N VAL A 21 13.34 -3.05 -10.06
CA VAL A 21 12.23 -4.02 -10.00
C VAL A 21 11.31 -3.71 -8.82
N LEU A 22 11.87 -3.54 -7.62
CA LEU A 22 11.07 -3.22 -6.42
C LEU A 22 10.38 -1.87 -6.55
N SER A 23 11.06 -0.86 -7.11
CA SER A 23 10.48 0.46 -7.37
C SER A 23 9.24 0.35 -8.28
N ARG A 24 9.33 -0.44 -9.35
CA ARG A 24 8.21 -0.68 -10.27
C ARG A 24 7.07 -1.46 -9.60
N MET A 25 7.38 -2.40 -8.69
CA MET A 25 6.37 -3.08 -7.88
C MET A 25 5.61 -2.10 -6.99
N ILE A 26 6.31 -1.18 -6.31
CA ILE A 26 5.70 -0.15 -5.45
C ILE A 26 4.83 0.80 -6.26
N GLU A 27 5.29 1.26 -7.43
CA GLU A 27 4.45 2.07 -8.33
C GLU A 27 3.15 1.32 -8.71
N GLY A 28 3.25 0.02 -8.98
CA GLY A 28 2.10 -0.83 -9.29
C GLY A 28 1.14 -1.04 -8.12
N ILE A 29 1.67 -1.16 -6.90
CA ILE A 29 0.91 -1.21 -5.65
C ILE A 29 0.17 0.11 -5.43
N GLY A 30 0.90 1.23 -5.47
CA GLY A 30 0.35 2.57 -5.27
C GLY A 30 -0.75 2.88 -6.27
N PHE A 31 -0.55 2.56 -7.55
CA PHE A 31 -1.55 2.78 -8.59
C PHE A 31 -2.83 1.98 -8.36
N ARG A 32 -2.70 0.70 -7.99
CA ARG A 32 -3.86 -0.15 -7.67
C ARG A 32 -4.62 0.38 -6.46
N PHE A 33 -3.91 0.73 -5.40
CA PHE A 33 -4.54 1.25 -4.19
C PHE A 33 -5.20 2.61 -4.42
N TYR A 34 -4.55 3.52 -5.16
CA TYR A 34 -5.12 4.80 -5.55
C TYR A 34 -6.49 4.62 -6.20
N TRP A 35 -6.56 3.79 -7.25
CA TRP A 35 -7.79 3.60 -8.01
C TRP A 35 -8.81 2.69 -7.32
N ALA A 36 -8.37 1.77 -6.45
CA ALA A 36 -9.27 0.99 -5.61
C ALA A 36 -10.03 1.89 -4.62
N THR A 37 -9.36 2.90 -4.08
CA THR A 37 -9.92 3.80 -3.04
C THR A 37 -10.51 5.10 -3.56
N GLU A 38 -10.23 5.47 -4.81
CA GLU A 38 -10.79 6.66 -5.44
C GLU A 38 -12.32 6.57 -5.53
N GLY A 39 -13.00 7.57 -4.95
CA GLY A 39 -14.45 7.72 -4.99
C GLY A 39 -15.24 6.71 -4.15
N LEU A 40 -14.63 6.08 -3.14
CA LEU A 40 -15.37 5.25 -2.18
C LEU A 40 -16.35 6.12 -1.37
N ARG A 41 -17.57 5.61 -1.21
CA ARG A 41 -18.65 6.20 -0.41
C ARG A 41 -18.75 5.46 0.91
N GLN A 42 -19.50 6.01 1.87
CA GLN A 42 -19.73 5.35 3.16
C GLN A 42 -20.27 3.92 3.02
N ILE A 43 -21.23 3.69 2.11
CA ILE A 43 -21.75 2.34 1.83
C ILE A 43 -20.70 1.37 1.29
N ASP A 44 -19.68 1.87 0.58
CA ASP A 44 -18.58 1.04 0.07
C ASP A 44 -17.58 0.72 1.18
N LEU A 45 -17.33 1.70 2.07
CA LEU A 45 -16.46 1.56 3.25
C LEU A 45 -17.04 0.57 4.27
N ASP A 46 -18.34 0.64 4.52
CA ASP A 46 -19.06 -0.19 5.49
C ASP A 46 -19.39 -1.59 4.95
N TYR A 47 -19.22 -1.83 3.64
CA TYR A 47 -19.51 -3.14 3.06
C TYR A 47 -18.61 -4.21 3.67
N LYS A 48 -19.24 -5.30 4.13
CA LYS A 48 -18.60 -6.43 4.78
C LYS A 48 -19.20 -7.74 4.23
N PRO A 49 -18.36 -8.72 3.81
CA PRO A 49 -18.84 -9.91 3.10
C PRO A 49 -19.54 -10.92 4.01
N CYS A 50 -19.17 -10.97 5.29
CA CYS A 50 -19.73 -11.84 6.32
C CYS A 50 -19.44 -11.28 7.72
N GLU A 51 -20.13 -11.75 8.75
CA GLU A 51 -20.03 -11.24 10.14
C GLU A 51 -18.60 -11.22 10.71
N ASP A 52 -17.77 -12.20 10.37
CA ASP A 52 -16.38 -12.30 10.83
C ASP A 52 -15.37 -11.67 9.85
N GLY A 53 -15.82 -11.19 8.68
CA GLY A 53 -14.97 -10.60 7.66
C GLY A 53 -14.52 -9.17 8.00
N ARG A 54 -13.49 -8.68 7.31
CA ARG A 54 -13.17 -7.25 7.30
C ARG A 54 -14.08 -6.50 6.34
N SER A 55 -14.50 -5.31 6.73
CA SER A 55 -15.06 -4.29 5.86
C SER A 55 -14.01 -3.68 4.94
N SER A 56 -14.43 -2.92 3.93
CA SER A 56 -13.48 -2.14 3.11
C SER A 56 -12.68 -1.15 3.95
N TYR A 57 -13.30 -0.50 4.95
CA TYR A 57 -12.62 0.42 5.87
C TYR A 57 -11.52 -0.28 6.66
N GLU A 58 -11.83 -1.41 7.30
CA GLU A 58 -10.86 -2.20 8.09
C GLU A 58 -9.72 -2.74 7.21
N ASN A 59 -10.00 -3.08 5.95
CA ASN A 59 -8.95 -3.45 5.00
C ASN A 59 -8.03 -2.28 4.65
N ILE A 60 -8.57 -1.07 4.47
CA ILE A 60 -7.79 0.14 4.18
C ILE A 60 -6.94 0.56 5.38
N GLU A 61 -7.50 0.46 6.60
CA GLU A 61 -6.76 0.64 7.85
C GLU A 61 -5.58 -0.35 7.95
N HIS A 62 -5.84 -1.65 7.76
CA HIS A 62 -4.78 -2.67 7.78
C HIS A 62 -3.71 -2.41 6.71
N ILE A 63 -4.10 -2.04 5.48
CA ILE A 63 -3.16 -1.65 4.42
C ILE A 63 -2.29 -0.46 4.85
N SER A 64 -2.87 0.57 5.48
CA SER A 64 -2.09 1.71 5.98
C SER A 64 -1.05 1.26 7.00
N MET A 65 -1.43 0.41 7.96
CA MET A 65 -0.51 -0.14 8.96
C MET A 65 0.64 -0.93 8.31
N LEU A 66 0.37 -1.70 7.26
CA LEU A 66 1.41 -2.40 6.50
C LEU A 66 2.40 -1.42 5.86
N THR A 67 1.93 -0.30 5.31
CA THR A 67 2.84 0.72 4.76
C THR A 67 3.65 1.44 5.81
N ASP A 68 3.10 1.65 7.01
CA ASP A 68 3.84 2.21 8.14
C ASP A 68 4.98 1.27 8.54
N ALA A 69 4.71 -0.05 8.63
CA ALA A 69 5.73 -1.05 8.94
C ALA A 69 6.84 -1.12 7.87
N ILE A 70 6.50 -0.98 6.59
CA ILE A 70 7.51 -0.89 5.52
C ILE A 70 8.33 0.39 5.67
N SER A 71 7.69 1.55 5.90
CA SER A 71 8.40 2.82 6.06
C SER A 71 9.39 2.76 7.23
N ASP A 72 8.95 2.25 8.38
CA ASP A 72 9.80 2.09 9.55
C ASP A 72 11.00 1.17 9.29
N ALA A 73 10.82 0.08 8.53
CA ALA A 73 11.92 -0.79 8.13
C ALA A 73 12.97 -0.06 7.27
N PHE A 74 12.53 0.76 6.30
CA PHE A 74 13.43 1.57 5.48
C PHE A 74 14.13 2.68 6.26
N GLU A 75 13.52 3.16 7.35
CA GLU A 75 14.07 4.18 8.23
C GLU A 75 14.83 3.59 9.44
N GLY A 76 14.95 2.25 9.53
CA GLY A 76 15.65 1.54 10.60
C GLY A 76 14.96 1.61 11.97
N ARG A 77 13.68 2.01 12.01
CA ARG A 77 12.86 2.14 13.21
C ARG A 77 12.21 0.82 13.61
N ILE A 78 11.82 0.74 14.87
CA ILE A 78 10.96 -0.32 15.38
C ILE A 78 9.52 0.09 15.11
N TYR A 79 8.77 -0.76 14.42
CA TYR A 79 7.36 -0.53 14.16
C TYR A 79 6.54 -0.65 15.45
N ASP A 80 5.70 0.36 15.67
CA ASP A 80 4.79 0.45 16.81
C ASP A 80 3.34 0.23 16.37
N PHE A 81 2.75 -0.86 16.85
CA PHE A 81 1.37 -1.26 16.56
C PHE A 81 0.31 -0.32 17.18
N SER A 82 0.70 0.60 18.07
CA SER A 82 -0.22 1.53 18.74
C SER A 82 -0.54 2.78 17.91
N ASN A 83 0.19 3.02 16.81
CA ASN A 83 -0.03 4.18 15.93
C ASN A 83 -1.31 4.03 15.11
N GLN A 84 -2.45 4.36 15.72
CA GLN A 84 -3.73 4.43 15.04
C GLN A 84 -3.96 5.81 14.45
N LYS A 85 -4.55 5.85 13.26
CA LYS A 85 -5.02 7.09 12.61
C LYS A 85 -6.55 7.13 12.70
N SER A 86 -7.15 8.28 12.39
CA SER A 86 -8.60 8.43 12.48
C SER A 86 -9.21 8.73 11.12
N GLY A 87 -9.88 7.75 10.53
CA GLY A 87 -10.74 7.94 9.38
C GLY A 87 -10.11 7.62 8.03
N PHE A 88 -10.99 7.40 7.05
CA PHE A 88 -10.65 6.89 5.73
C PHE A 88 -9.64 7.77 4.97
N GLU A 89 -9.86 9.09 4.95
CA GLU A 89 -9.01 10.01 4.19
C GLU A 89 -7.57 10.05 4.73
N ASP A 90 -7.41 9.95 6.05
CA ASP A 90 -6.08 9.90 6.68
C ASP A 90 -5.35 8.60 6.36
N TYR A 91 -6.05 7.45 6.44
CA TYR A 91 -5.48 6.16 6.04
C TYR A 91 -5.10 6.13 4.54
N ARG A 92 -5.97 6.66 3.68
CA ARG A 92 -5.72 6.73 2.24
C ARG A 92 -4.50 7.60 1.92
N LYS A 93 -4.46 8.81 2.48
CA LYS A 93 -3.36 9.75 2.29
C LYS A 93 -2.05 9.19 2.84
N ASN A 94 -2.08 8.59 4.02
CA ASN A 94 -0.90 8.00 4.64
C ASN A 94 -0.33 6.86 3.78
N THR A 95 -1.18 5.92 3.37
CA THR A 95 -0.79 4.79 2.52
C THR A 95 -0.06 5.26 1.26
N LEU A 96 -0.64 6.22 0.54
CA LEU A 96 -0.07 6.73 -0.70
C LEU A 96 1.22 7.52 -0.47
N ASN A 97 1.30 8.32 0.59
CA ASN A 97 2.52 9.07 0.91
C ASN A 97 3.66 8.18 1.40
N ASN A 98 3.37 7.14 2.19
CA ASN A 98 4.38 6.16 2.62
C ASN A 98 4.95 5.41 1.42
N LEU A 99 4.11 4.93 0.50
CA LEU A 99 4.58 4.28 -0.72
C LEU A 99 5.47 5.21 -1.56
N ASP A 100 5.15 6.49 -1.65
CA ASP A 100 5.96 7.49 -2.36
C ASP A 100 7.30 7.76 -1.64
N ALA A 101 7.29 7.83 -0.30
CA ALA A 101 8.51 7.95 0.49
C ALA A 101 9.43 6.72 0.31
N ILE A 102 8.89 5.51 0.39
CA ILE A 102 9.63 4.26 0.16
C ILE A 102 10.19 4.23 -1.27
N PHE A 103 9.39 4.61 -2.27
CA PHE A 103 9.83 4.70 -3.67
C PHE A 103 10.99 5.69 -3.85
N LYS A 104 10.95 6.84 -3.17
CA LYS A 104 12.04 7.83 -3.19
C LYS A 104 13.29 7.31 -2.49
N ALA A 105 13.15 6.65 -1.34
CA ALA A 105 14.28 6.04 -0.61
C ALA A 105 14.97 4.93 -1.42
N LEU A 106 14.25 4.25 -2.32
CA LEU A 106 14.84 3.29 -3.25
C LEU A 106 15.72 3.94 -4.31
N LYS A 107 15.32 5.10 -4.84
CA LYS A 107 16.12 5.85 -5.83
C LYS A 107 17.46 6.34 -5.29
N GLU A 108 17.57 6.50 -3.97
CA GLU A 108 18.81 6.85 -3.29
C GLU A 108 19.79 5.66 -3.12
N ASN A 109 19.57 4.57 -3.87
CA ASN A 109 20.50 3.42 -4.02
C ASN A 109 20.66 2.59 -2.74
N SER A 110 19.52 2.19 -2.17
CA SER A 110 19.49 1.41 -0.93
C SER A 110 20.01 -0.01 -1.14
N ASP A 111 21.05 -0.36 -0.37
CA ASP A 111 21.47 -1.74 -0.18
C ASP A 111 20.40 -2.47 0.64
N LEU A 112 19.49 -3.16 -0.04
CA LEU A 112 18.37 -3.88 0.57
C LEU A 112 18.81 -4.92 1.61
N SER A 113 20.07 -5.38 1.58
CA SER A 113 20.59 -6.30 2.59
C SER A 113 20.73 -5.66 3.97
N LYS A 114 20.75 -4.33 4.05
CA LYS A 114 20.80 -3.56 5.31
C LYS A 114 19.42 -3.22 5.85
N VAL A 115 18.35 -3.46 5.08
CA VAL A 115 16.97 -3.23 5.52
C VAL A 115 16.51 -4.43 6.33
N SER A 116 16.05 -4.18 7.55
CA SER A 116 15.45 -5.18 8.43
C SER A 116 14.12 -4.70 8.96
N VAL A 117 13.21 -5.64 9.18
CA VAL A 117 11.95 -5.38 9.87
C VAL A 117 12.21 -5.54 11.35
N ARG A 118 11.89 -4.52 12.13
CA ARG A 118 12.03 -4.52 13.58
C ARG A 118 10.65 -4.31 14.18
N LEU A 119 10.13 -5.29 14.89
CA LEU A 119 8.78 -5.28 15.46
C LEU A 119 8.89 -5.32 16.98
N ASN A 120 8.10 -4.51 17.68
CA ASN A 120 7.90 -4.68 19.12
C ASN A 120 6.72 -5.62 19.35
N MET A 121 7.01 -6.84 19.83
CA MET A 121 6.00 -7.82 20.19
C MET A 121 6.01 -8.00 21.71
N ASN A 122 5.04 -7.38 22.39
CA ASN A 122 4.88 -7.47 23.85
C ASN A 122 6.15 -7.10 24.65
N GLY A 123 6.92 -6.13 24.19
CA GLY A 123 8.16 -5.68 24.84
C GLY A 123 9.42 -6.40 24.37
N GLU A 124 9.29 -7.42 23.51
CA GLU A 124 10.43 -8.09 22.87
C GLU A 124 10.61 -7.58 21.43
N GLU A 125 11.85 -7.27 21.07
CA GLU A 125 12.20 -6.89 19.72
C GLU A 125 12.38 -8.13 18.84
N VAL A 126 11.55 -8.25 17.80
CA VAL A 126 11.69 -9.26 16.76
C VAL A 126 12.30 -8.61 15.53
N VAL A 127 13.44 -9.12 15.08
CA VAL A 127 14.14 -8.64 13.89
C VAL A 127 14.11 -9.69 12.78
N THR A 128 13.64 -9.32 11.60
CA THR A 128 13.60 -10.20 10.42
C THR A 128 14.21 -9.51 9.20
N PRO A 129 14.76 -10.26 8.23
CA PRO A 129 15.40 -9.66 7.06
C PRO A 129 14.38 -9.05 6.09
N PHE A 130 14.86 -8.22 5.17
CA PHE A 130 14.07 -7.60 4.10
C PHE A 130 13.10 -8.54 3.37
N TRP A 131 13.48 -9.81 3.18
CA TRP A 131 12.65 -10.83 2.52
C TRP A 131 11.24 -10.96 3.14
N ASN A 132 11.12 -10.74 4.46
CA ASN A 132 9.84 -10.79 5.15
C ASN A 132 8.90 -9.64 4.76
N LEU A 133 9.43 -8.50 4.30
CA LEU A 133 8.60 -7.43 3.72
C LEU A 133 7.93 -7.87 2.43
N ILE A 134 8.63 -8.65 1.59
CA ILE A 134 8.09 -9.17 0.33
C ILE A 134 6.97 -10.17 0.61
N ASN A 135 7.23 -11.15 1.47
CA ASN A 135 6.29 -12.23 1.77
C ASN A 135 5.05 -11.73 2.52
N GLY A 136 5.24 -10.78 3.45
CA GLY A 136 4.17 -10.18 4.23
C GLY A 136 3.72 -8.85 3.62
N PRO A 137 4.10 -7.69 4.18
CA PRO A 137 3.53 -6.38 3.85
C PRO A 137 3.33 -6.07 2.36
N PHE A 138 4.32 -6.22 1.50
CA PHE A 138 4.16 -5.88 0.07
C PHE A 138 3.12 -6.76 -0.62
N SER A 139 3.14 -8.07 -0.37
CA SER A 139 2.17 -9.00 -0.96
C SER A 139 0.78 -8.81 -0.36
N ASP A 140 0.70 -8.55 0.94
CA ASP A 140 -0.55 -8.42 1.69
C ASP A 140 -1.30 -7.12 1.33
N ILE A 141 -0.58 -6.03 0.99
CA ILE A 141 -1.20 -4.81 0.45
C ILE A 141 -1.94 -5.13 -0.86
N ILE A 142 -1.34 -5.90 -1.78
CA ILE A 142 -1.99 -6.28 -3.04
C ILE A 142 -3.21 -7.16 -2.75
N TYR A 143 -3.04 -8.14 -1.86
CA TYR A 143 -4.09 -9.08 -1.45
C TYR A 143 -5.33 -8.36 -0.93
N HIS A 144 -5.16 -7.45 0.03
CA HIS A 144 -6.26 -6.69 0.62
C HIS A 144 -6.81 -5.60 -0.31
N THR A 145 -5.97 -5.00 -1.18
CA THR A 145 -6.47 -4.06 -2.20
C THR A 145 -7.45 -4.76 -3.13
N GLY A 146 -7.20 -6.02 -3.52
CA GLY A 146 -8.12 -6.81 -4.32
C GLY A 146 -9.49 -7.02 -3.67
N GLN A 147 -9.53 -7.15 -2.34
CA GLN A 147 -10.78 -7.26 -1.58
C GLN A 147 -11.57 -5.95 -1.66
N VAL A 148 -10.92 -4.80 -1.48
CA VAL A 148 -11.57 -3.48 -1.63
C VAL A 148 -12.18 -3.33 -3.03
N VAL A 149 -11.48 -3.77 -4.09
CA VAL A 149 -12.01 -3.77 -5.46
C VAL A 149 -13.26 -4.64 -5.59
N ALA A 150 -13.26 -5.83 -5.00
CA ALA A 150 -14.40 -6.73 -5.04
C ALA A 150 -15.60 -6.12 -4.31
N PHE A 151 -15.38 -5.59 -3.11
CA PHE A 151 -16.41 -5.03 -2.24
C PHE A 151 -17.07 -3.82 -2.87
N ARG A 152 -16.30 -2.86 -3.39
CA ARG A 152 -16.85 -1.67 -4.08
C ARG A 152 -17.68 -2.04 -5.31
N ARG A 153 -17.32 -3.11 -6.02
CA ARG A 153 -18.11 -3.60 -7.16
C ARG A 153 -19.47 -4.14 -6.69
N ILE A 154 -19.49 -4.90 -5.59
CA ILE A 154 -20.72 -5.46 -5.03
C ILE A 154 -21.65 -4.36 -4.50
N SER A 155 -21.10 -3.31 -3.89
CA SER A 155 -21.87 -2.14 -3.43
C SER A 155 -22.27 -1.17 -4.56
N GLY A 156 -22.05 -1.55 -5.83
CA GLY A 156 -22.50 -0.80 -7.01
C GLY A 156 -21.62 0.39 -7.40
N ASN A 157 -20.36 0.43 -6.95
CA ASN A 157 -19.37 1.45 -7.29
C ASN A 157 -18.12 0.80 -7.90
N PRO A 158 -18.15 0.27 -9.14
CA PRO A 158 -16.96 -0.30 -9.77
C PRO A 158 -15.86 0.77 -9.99
N ILE A 159 -14.60 0.32 -10.10
CA ILE A 159 -13.48 1.18 -10.51
C ILE A 159 -13.77 1.77 -11.90
N ASN A 160 -13.30 3.00 -12.14
CA ASN A 160 -13.32 3.64 -13.45
C ASN A 160 -12.79 2.67 -14.54
N PRO A 161 -13.61 2.34 -15.57
CA PRO A 161 -13.23 1.37 -16.60
C PRO A 161 -12.03 1.81 -17.46
N GLY A 162 -11.69 3.11 -17.48
CA GLY A 162 -10.51 3.62 -18.15
C GLY A 162 -9.19 3.29 -17.43
N VAL A 163 -9.22 2.85 -16.17
CA VAL A 163 -8.01 2.51 -15.40
C VAL A 163 -7.35 1.28 -15.99
N ASN A 164 -6.18 1.48 -16.63
CA ASN A 164 -5.40 0.40 -17.22
C ASN A 164 -4.18 0.08 -16.34
N VAL A 165 -4.28 -1.00 -15.56
CA VAL A 165 -3.22 -1.45 -14.63
C VAL A 165 -1.97 -1.99 -15.33
N PHE A 166 -2.06 -2.37 -16.61
CA PHE A 166 -0.92 -2.83 -17.40
C PHE A 166 -0.07 -1.64 -17.88
N LEU A 167 -0.74 -0.58 -18.35
CA LEU A 167 -0.08 0.66 -18.79
C LEU A 167 0.23 1.62 -17.64
N GLY A 168 -0.43 1.47 -16.48
CA GLY A 168 -0.31 2.38 -15.35
C GLY A 168 -0.89 3.76 -15.63
N GLN A 169 -1.92 3.84 -16.48
CA GLN A 169 -2.52 5.08 -16.96
C GLN A 169 -4.05 4.96 -17.00
N VAL A 170 -4.75 6.09 -17.02
CA VAL A 170 -6.17 6.14 -17.33
C VAL A 170 -6.34 6.42 -18.82
N MET A 171 -7.02 5.51 -19.50
CA MET A 171 -7.37 5.65 -20.91
C MET A 171 -8.73 6.33 -21.05
N SER A 172 -8.86 7.19 -22.05
CA SER A 172 -10.11 7.82 -22.49
C SER A 172 -11.00 6.84 -23.24
#